data_AF-A0A7V4WJM0-F1
#
_entry.id   AF-A0A7V4WJM0-F1
#
_cell.length_a   1.000
_cell.length_b   1.000
_cell.length_c   1.000
_cell.angle_alpha   90.00
_cell.angle_beta   90.00
_cell.angle_gamma   90.00
#
_symmetry.space_group_name_H-M   'P 1'
#
loop_
_entity.id
_entity.type
_entity.pdbx_description
1 polymer ?
#
loop_
_entity_poly.entity_id
_entity_poly.type
_entity_poly.pdbx_seq_one_letter_code
_entity_poly.pdbx_strand_id
1 'polypeptide(L)'
;MKKYVWLLIAAAFAVAVLAMVGCKPATTPTPSPTPTVTPPTPTPDTKCPQPVSTVVRNLYNPYTGDGEDEIEIVITFDEPIAGDEDCITNPDYWEFTVVNATRYDGDTTDDEAPADDVEITVDDVDGIKLSDDGKKITIKATVTEGDLEGSFGYGLICDEDSADAYRAVLEDQGVDKVKKYATTADLVKWKLSRWCAVYDELGNRCCEDIEGKACCTTVCEPGPTPPAGGCQL
;
A
#
# COMPACT_ATOMS: atom_id res chain seq x y z
N MET A 1 39.60 29.65 14.22
CA MET A 1 40.61 30.72 14.40
C MET A 1 41.39 30.94 13.10
N LYS A 2 41.14 32.07 12.41
CA LYS A 2 42.01 32.83 11.47
C LYS A 2 41.08 33.84 10.78
N LYS A 3 40.92 35.05 11.32
CA LYS A 3 41.74 36.27 11.09
C LYS A 3 41.80 36.61 9.59
N TYR A 4 40.92 37.49 9.11
CA TYR A 4 41.08 38.96 9.01
C TYR A 4 41.95 39.40 7.82
N VAL A 5 41.66 40.62 7.33
CA VAL A 5 42.54 41.52 6.54
C VAL A 5 42.43 41.32 5.02
N TRP A 6 42.19 42.30 4.14
CA TRP A 6 41.74 43.71 4.16
C TRP A 6 41.75 44.18 2.69
N LEU A 7 40.93 45.19 2.39
CA LEU A 7 41.12 46.32 1.45
C LEU A 7 41.41 46.17 -0.06
N LEU A 8 40.46 46.77 -0.82
CA LEU A 8 40.57 47.94 -1.72
C LEU A 8 41.68 48.04 -2.79
N ILE A 9 41.27 48.46 -3.99
CA ILE A 9 41.67 49.67 -4.78
C ILE A 9 41.22 49.42 -6.25
N ALA A 10 40.20 50.13 -6.75
CA ALA A 10 40.27 51.30 -7.69
C ALA A 10 40.97 50.98 -9.04
N ALA A 11 40.63 51.51 -10.21
CA ALA A 11 39.59 52.35 -10.79
C ALA A 11 39.94 52.47 -12.30
N ALA A 12 39.07 53.14 -13.07
CA ALA A 12 39.32 53.80 -14.37
C ALA A 12 39.07 52.98 -15.66
N PHE A 13 38.47 53.51 -16.74
CA PHE A 13 37.73 54.76 -17.05
C PHE A 13 37.19 54.63 -18.51
N ALA A 14 36.28 55.57 -18.88
CA ALA A 14 35.80 55.97 -20.23
C ALA A 14 34.64 55.14 -20.82
N VAL A 15 33.37 55.59 -20.79
CA VAL A 15 32.73 56.79 -21.37
C VAL A 15 32.83 56.87 -22.89
N ALA A 16 31.70 56.58 -23.56
CA ALA A 16 31.30 57.26 -24.80
C ALA A 16 29.77 57.22 -24.91
N VAL A 17 29.16 58.39 -24.72
CA VAL A 17 27.73 58.70 -24.94
C VAL A 17 27.56 59.20 -26.37
N LEU A 18 26.58 58.69 -27.09
CA LEU A 18 25.88 59.26 -28.27
C LEU A 18 24.80 58.23 -28.66
N ALA A 19 23.53 58.52 -28.95
CA ALA A 19 22.82 59.76 -29.15
C ALA A 19 21.30 59.46 -29.06
N MET A 20 20.57 60.32 -28.35
CA MET A 20 19.28 60.89 -28.74
C MET A 20 17.98 60.03 -28.80
N VAL A 21 16.93 60.74 -28.38
CA VAL A 21 15.49 60.65 -28.70
C VAL A 21 14.62 59.57 -28.01
N GLY A 22 13.92 60.03 -26.96
CA GLY A 22 12.45 59.93 -26.89
C GLY A 22 11.82 58.57 -26.59
N CYS A 23 11.63 58.28 -25.31
CA CYS A 23 10.36 57.82 -24.72
C CYS A 23 10.51 57.75 -23.20
N LYS A 24 9.64 58.44 -22.46
CA LYS A 24 9.51 58.29 -21.01
C LYS A 24 9.27 56.79 -20.70
N PRO A 25 10.00 56.14 -19.78
CA PRO A 25 9.67 54.78 -19.40
C PRO A 25 8.25 54.80 -18.83
N ALA A 26 7.34 54.05 -19.44
CA ALA A 26 6.08 53.74 -18.82
C ALA A 26 6.39 53.01 -17.51
N THR A 27 5.91 53.54 -16.39
CA THR A 27 5.94 52.83 -15.11
C THR A 27 5.12 51.56 -15.27
N THR A 28 5.80 50.42 -15.36
CA THR A 28 5.16 49.11 -15.27
C THR A 28 4.43 49.04 -13.92
N PRO A 29 3.13 48.76 -13.87
CA PRO A 29 2.46 48.51 -12.60
C PRO A 29 3.11 47.29 -11.94
N THR A 30 3.52 47.44 -10.69
CA THR A 30 3.91 46.31 -9.84
C THR A 30 2.82 45.24 -9.93
N PRO A 31 3.14 43.97 -10.24
CA PRO A 31 2.13 42.92 -10.19
C PRO A 31 1.57 42.89 -8.77
N SER A 32 0.26 43.12 -8.66
CA SER A 32 -0.47 42.96 -7.41
C SER A 32 -0.22 41.54 -6.90
N PRO A 33 0.09 41.33 -5.60
CA PRO A 33 0.27 39.99 -5.08
C PRO A 33 -1.00 39.19 -5.39
N THR A 34 -0.85 38.12 -6.18
CA THR A 34 -1.93 37.15 -6.37
C THR A 34 -2.36 36.70 -4.98
N PRO A 35 -3.67 36.76 -4.64
CA PRO A 35 -4.12 36.21 -3.38
C PRO A 35 -3.71 34.74 -3.33
N THR A 36 -2.87 34.39 -2.36
CA THR A 36 -2.63 33.00 -2.03
C THR A 36 -3.98 32.43 -1.63
N VAL A 37 -4.56 31.60 -2.49
CA VAL A 37 -5.74 30.81 -2.14
C VAL A 37 -5.26 29.84 -1.08
N THR A 38 -5.43 30.20 0.20
CA THR A 38 -5.26 29.25 1.29
C THR A 38 -6.29 28.15 1.04
N PRO A 39 -5.87 26.87 0.86
CA PRO A 39 -6.81 25.77 0.83
C PRO A 39 -7.71 25.89 2.08
N PRO A 40 -9.03 25.68 1.97
CA PRO A 40 -9.87 25.65 3.16
C PRO A 40 -9.26 24.63 4.11
N THR A 41 -9.03 25.05 5.37
CA THR A 41 -8.69 24.09 6.42
C THR A 41 -9.80 23.04 6.42
N PRO A 42 -9.49 21.73 6.28
CA PRO A 42 -10.52 20.71 6.39
C PRO A 42 -11.27 20.95 7.70
N THR A 43 -12.60 20.95 7.63
CA THR A 43 -13.40 21.01 8.84
C THR A 43 -13.25 19.66 9.51
N PRO A 44 -12.80 19.60 10.78
CA PRO A 44 -12.69 18.33 11.47
C PRO A 44 -14.00 17.58 11.40
N ASP A 45 -13.98 16.38 10.84
CA ASP A 45 -15.18 15.55 10.71
C ASP A 45 -15.27 14.54 11.86
N THR A 46 -16.46 13.95 12.02
CA THR A 46 -16.75 12.98 13.09
C THR A 46 -16.71 11.55 12.57
N LYS A 47 -16.12 11.32 11.39
CA LYS A 47 -16.02 10.00 10.78
C LYS A 47 -14.70 9.39 11.21
N CYS A 48 -14.73 8.08 11.33
CA CYS A 48 -13.52 7.32 11.54
C CYS A 48 -12.68 7.30 10.26
N PRO A 49 -11.34 7.23 10.37
CA PRO A 49 -10.46 7.07 9.23
C PRO A 49 -10.93 5.92 8.34
N GLN A 50 -11.12 6.18 7.05
CA GLN A 50 -11.60 5.19 6.09
C GLN A 50 -10.48 4.77 5.15
N PRO A 51 -10.35 3.47 4.85
CA PRO A 51 -9.42 3.03 3.83
C PRO A 51 -9.88 3.54 2.45
N VAL A 52 -9.01 4.29 1.77
CA VAL A 52 -9.23 4.77 0.39
C VAL A 52 -8.49 3.93 -0.64
N SER A 53 -7.50 3.15 -0.21
CA SER A 53 -6.79 2.20 -1.06
C SER A 53 -6.23 1.05 -0.25
N THR A 54 -6.27 -0.16 -0.83
CA THR A 54 -5.54 -1.32 -0.34
C THR A 54 -4.80 -1.93 -1.52
N VAL A 55 -3.52 -2.23 -1.33
CA VAL A 55 -2.71 -3.01 -2.28
C VAL A 55 -2.22 -4.25 -1.58
N VAL A 56 -2.39 -5.39 -2.22
CA VAL A 56 -1.90 -6.70 -1.76
C VAL A 56 -0.98 -7.21 -2.84
N ARG A 57 0.24 -7.59 -2.47
CA ARG A 57 1.21 -8.12 -3.43
C ARG A 57 2.03 -9.25 -2.84
N ASN A 58 2.43 -10.14 -3.73
CA ASN A 58 3.43 -11.16 -3.48
C ASN A 58 4.83 -10.56 -3.58
N LEU A 59 5.74 -10.95 -2.69
CA LEU A 59 7.14 -10.51 -2.69
C LEU A 59 8.09 -11.55 -3.28
N TYR A 60 7.57 -12.73 -3.66
CA TYR A 60 8.35 -13.77 -4.28
C TYR A 60 9.05 -13.30 -5.56
N ASN A 61 10.37 -13.52 -5.63
CA ASN A 61 11.19 -13.25 -6.79
C ASN A 61 11.64 -14.56 -7.48
N PRO A 62 11.12 -14.88 -8.67
CA PRO A 62 11.45 -16.14 -9.36
C PRO A 62 12.89 -16.24 -9.85
N TYR A 63 13.62 -15.12 -9.93
CA TYR A 63 15.01 -15.12 -10.40
C TYR A 63 16.02 -15.35 -9.27
N THR A 64 15.70 -14.89 -8.06
CA THR A 64 16.60 -15.00 -6.90
C THR A 64 16.14 -16.04 -5.89
N GLY A 65 14.85 -16.40 -5.88
CA GLY A 65 14.23 -17.21 -4.84
C GLY A 65 14.00 -16.44 -3.53
N ASP A 66 14.15 -15.12 -3.55
CA ASP A 66 13.90 -14.30 -2.36
C ASP A 66 12.40 -14.07 -2.15
N GLY A 67 11.98 -13.90 -0.90
CA GLY A 67 10.61 -13.56 -0.56
C GLY A 67 9.62 -14.71 -0.78
N GLU A 68 10.10 -15.97 -0.70
CA GLU A 68 9.22 -17.14 -0.64
C GLU A 68 8.17 -16.94 0.46
N ASP A 69 6.91 -17.16 0.11
CA ASP A 69 5.72 -16.95 0.96
C ASP A 69 5.49 -15.54 1.49
N GLU A 70 6.41 -14.61 1.27
CA GLU A 70 6.31 -13.25 1.78
C GLU A 70 5.34 -12.40 0.94
N ILE A 71 4.47 -11.65 1.62
CA ILE A 71 3.53 -10.73 1.02
C ILE A 71 3.63 -9.35 1.68
N GLU A 72 3.16 -8.33 0.96
CA GLU A 72 2.94 -7.00 1.52
C GLU A 72 1.50 -6.53 1.28
N ILE A 73 0.88 -6.02 2.35
CA ILE A 73 -0.42 -5.36 2.33
C ILE A 73 -0.21 -3.90 2.70
N VAL A 74 -0.57 -2.99 1.80
CA VAL A 74 -0.46 -1.54 2.02
C VAL A 74 -1.87 -0.95 2.06
N ILE A 75 -2.23 -0.35 3.19
CA ILE A 75 -3.53 0.29 3.41
C ILE A 75 -3.29 1.79 3.51
N THR A 76 -3.98 2.57 2.66
CA THR A 76 -3.97 4.03 2.71
C THR A 76 -5.33 4.55 3.17
N PHE A 77 -5.31 5.45 4.13
CA PHE A 77 -6.48 6.11 4.72
C PHE A 77 -6.68 7.52 4.13
N ASP A 78 -7.92 8.01 4.14
CA ASP A 78 -8.24 9.40 3.76
C ASP A 78 -7.60 10.43 4.71
N GLU A 79 -7.53 10.09 5.98
CA GLU A 79 -6.95 10.89 7.07
C GLU A 79 -5.98 10.06 7.93
N PRO A 80 -5.17 10.70 8.79
CA PRO A 80 -4.27 9.96 9.67
C PRO A 80 -5.06 9.02 10.60
N ILE A 81 -4.68 7.75 10.65
CA ILE A 81 -5.23 6.81 11.62
C ILE A 81 -4.68 7.14 13.01
N ALA A 82 -5.47 7.88 13.80
CA ALA A 82 -5.14 8.24 15.16
C ALA A 82 -5.61 7.14 16.12
N GLY A 83 -4.73 6.62 16.97
CA GLY A 83 -5.10 5.56 17.91
C GLY A 83 -3.98 5.20 18.87
N ASP A 84 -4.23 4.17 19.67
CA ASP A 84 -3.18 3.52 20.44
C ASP A 84 -2.24 2.79 19.47
N GLU A 85 -1.02 3.32 19.31
CA GLU A 85 -0.03 2.76 18.39
C GLU A 85 0.27 1.30 18.72
N ASP A 86 0.27 0.95 20.02
CA ASP A 86 0.48 -0.43 20.49
C ASP A 86 -0.61 -1.39 20.00
N CYS A 87 -1.82 -0.92 19.67
CA CYS A 87 -2.84 -1.76 19.04
C CYS A 87 -2.78 -1.72 17.52
N ILE A 88 -2.47 -0.57 16.92
CA ILE A 88 -2.39 -0.42 15.46
C ILE A 88 -1.25 -1.28 14.90
N THR A 89 -0.12 -1.35 15.58
CA THR A 89 1.04 -2.12 15.14
C THR A 89 1.10 -3.54 15.70
N ASN A 90 0.13 -3.96 16.49
CA ASN A 90 0.08 -5.31 17.05
C ASN A 90 -0.77 -6.24 16.16
N PRO A 91 -0.18 -7.31 15.61
CA PRO A 91 -0.88 -8.31 14.79
C PRO A 91 -2.16 -8.90 15.41
N ASP A 92 -2.25 -9.01 16.74
CA ASP A 92 -3.42 -9.58 17.44
C ASP A 92 -4.72 -8.80 17.18
N TYR A 93 -4.64 -7.54 16.78
CA TYR A 93 -5.81 -6.73 16.43
C TYR A 93 -6.18 -6.81 14.95
N TRP A 94 -5.37 -7.49 14.14
CA TRP A 94 -5.59 -7.64 12.72
C TRP A 94 -6.07 -9.05 12.39
N GLU A 95 -7.07 -9.12 11.53
CA GLU A 95 -7.58 -10.37 10.98
C GLU A 95 -7.45 -10.31 9.47
N PHE A 96 -6.94 -11.39 8.88
CA PHE A 96 -6.78 -11.52 7.44
C PHE A 96 -7.47 -12.80 6.97
N THR A 97 -8.10 -12.74 5.80
CA THR A 97 -8.75 -13.89 5.17
C THR A 97 -8.43 -13.89 3.69
N VAL A 98 -7.88 -14.99 3.19
CA VAL A 98 -7.70 -15.22 1.76
C VAL A 98 -8.96 -15.89 1.22
N VAL A 99 -9.49 -15.36 0.13
CA VAL A 99 -10.67 -15.93 -0.55
C VAL A 99 -10.32 -16.21 -2.00
N ASN A 100 -10.31 -17.50 -2.35
CA ASN A 100 -10.16 -17.95 -3.73
C ASN A 100 -10.88 -19.27 -3.92
N ALA A 101 -12.06 -19.23 -4.55
CA ALA A 101 -12.90 -20.41 -4.77
C ALA A 101 -12.32 -21.41 -5.78
N THR A 102 -11.14 -21.11 -6.34
CA THR A 102 -10.47 -21.93 -7.35
C THR A 102 -9.17 -22.52 -6.83
N ARG A 103 -8.79 -22.26 -5.57
CA ARG A 103 -7.69 -22.99 -4.92
C ARG A 103 -8.08 -24.45 -4.71
N TYR A 104 -7.08 -25.30 -4.54
CA TYR A 104 -7.25 -26.68 -4.14
C TYR A 104 -7.52 -26.74 -2.63
N ASP A 105 -8.43 -27.61 -2.21
CA ASP A 105 -8.95 -27.78 -0.85
C ASP A 105 -8.60 -29.15 -0.24
N GLY A 106 -7.63 -29.86 -0.85
CA GLY A 106 -7.29 -31.21 -0.45
C GLY A 106 -8.31 -32.28 -0.86
N ASP A 107 -9.48 -31.94 -1.41
CA ASP A 107 -10.51 -32.88 -1.83
C ASP A 107 -10.77 -32.82 -3.34
N THR A 108 -10.23 -33.81 -4.06
CA THR A 108 -10.50 -33.95 -5.51
C THR A 108 -11.91 -34.46 -5.84
N THR A 109 -12.69 -34.83 -4.83
CA THR A 109 -13.98 -35.53 -4.95
C THR A 109 -15.21 -34.64 -4.74
N ASP A 110 -15.03 -33.42 -4.24
CA ASP A 110 -16.09 -32.42 -4.21
C ASP A 110 -15.78 -31.19 -5.10
N ASP A 111 -16.82 -30.37 -5.28
CA ASP A 111 -16.78 -29.12 -6.04
C ASP A 111 -16.87 -27.92 -5.07
N GLU A 112 -16.59 -28.11 -3.78
CA GLU A 112 -16.60 -27.02 -2.82
C GLU A 112 -15.32 -26.18 -2.96
N ALA A 113 -15.40 -24.93 -2.50
CA ALA A 113 -14.25 -24.04 -2.48
C ALA A 113 -13.48 -24.29 -1.18
N PRO A 114 -12.14 -24.22 -1.17
CA PRO A 114 -11.36 -24.28 0.06
C PRO A 114 -11.87 -23.20 1.00
N ALA A 115 -12.36 -23.63 2.17
CA ALA A 115 -12.75 -22.74 3.24
C ALA A 115 -11.68 -22.86 4.32
N ASP A 116 -10.92 -21.79 4.49
CA ASP A 116 -9.95 -21.59 5.58
C ASP A 116 -8.60 -22.32 5.47
N ASP A 117 -8.21 -22.76 4.26
CA ASP A 117 -6.96 -23.54 4.07
C ASP A 117 -5.69 -22.70 3.87
N VAL A 118 -5.85 -21.38 3.75
CA VAL A 118 -4.76 -20.41 3.56
C VAL A 118 -4.70 -19.45 4.75
N GLU A 119 -3.57 -19.44 5.45
CA GLU A 119 -3.30 -18.60 6.61
C GLU A 119 -2.32 -17.47 6.26
N ILE A 120 -2.60 -16.26 6.75
CA ILE A 120 -1.68 -15.11 6.70
C ILE A 120 -1.13 -14.90 8.11
N THR A 121 0.18 -15.06 8.28
CA THR A 121 0.88 -14.80 9.54
C THR A 121 1.70 -13.53 9.43
N VAL A 122 1.43 -12.55 10.28
CA VAL A 122 2.20 -11.30 10.33
C VAL A 122 3.41 -11.48 11.24
N ASP A 123 4.56 -10.90 10.87
CA ASP A 123 5.74 -10.89 11.75
C ASP A 123 5.47 -10.03 13.00
N ASP A 124 5.57 -10.64 14.18
CA ASP A 124 5.28 -10.03 15.48
C ASP A 124 6.21 -8.84 15.85
N VAL A 125 7.38 -8.73 15.23
CA VAL A 125 8.40 -7.73 15.63
C VAL A 125 8.35 -6.48 14.76
N ASP A 126 8.20 -6.66 13.45
CA ASP A 126 8.35 -5.59 12.45
C ASP A 126 7.33 -5.70 11.30
N GLY A 127 6.32 -6.56 11.46
CA GLY A 127 5.34 -6.86 10.43
C GLY A 127 4.45 -5.67 10.09
N ILE A 128 4.10 -4.80 11.06
CA ILE A 128 3.18 -3.69 10.82
C ILE A 128 3.88 -2.35 11.05
N LYS A 129 3.83 -1.47 10.04
CA LYS A 129 4.46 -0.14 10.08
C LYS A 129 3.46 0.94 9.73
N LEU A 130 3.34 1.92 10.62
CA LEU A 130 2.60 3.15 10.39
C LEU A 130 3.54 4.21 9.78
N SER A 131 3.09 4.92 8.76
CA SER A 131 3.83 6.04 8.16
C SER A 131 3.88 7.26 9.08
N ASP A 132 4.89 8.11 8.90
CA ASP A 132 5.07 9.35 9.70
C ASP A 132 3.85 10.30 9.64
N ASP A 133 3.11 10.29 8.54
CA ASP A 133 1.89 11.10 8.37
C ASP A 133 0.62 10.41 8.91
N GLY A 134 0.75 9.17 9.42
CA GLY A 134 -0.34 8.35 9.93
C GLY A 134 -1.31 7.86 8.87
N LYS A 135 -1.09 8.12 7.57
CA LYS A 135 -2.07 7.80 6.53
C LYS A 135 -1.87 6.44 5.88
N LYS A 136 -0.74 5.77 6.13
CA LYS A 136 -0.39 4.52 5.47
C LYS A 136 0.05 3.49 6.50
N ILE A 137 -0.55 2.31 6.42
CA ILE A 137 -0.13 1.11 7.15
C ILE A 137 0.49 0.15 6.13
N THR A 138 1.69 -0.32 6.41
CA THR A 138 2.37 -1.38 5.64
C THR A 138 2.45 -2.61 6.52
N ILE A 139 1.86 -3.72 6.07
CA ILE A 139 1.89 -5.02 6.73
C ILE A 139 2.72 -5.96 5.87
N LYS A 140 3.74 -6.57 6.46
CA LYS A 140 4.52 -7.67 5.92
C LYS A 140 4.12 -8.95 6.61
N ALA A 141 3.83 -9.97 5.83
CA ALA A 141 3.33 -11.24 6.33
C ALA A 141 3.86 -12.39 5.49
N THR A 142 3.74 -13.60 6.01
CA THR A 142 3.94 -14.85 5.27
C THR A 142 2.60 -15.52 5.04
N VAL A 143 2.49 -16.26 3.95
CA VAL A 143 1.30 -17.04 3.60
C VAL A 143 1.62 -18.53 3.65
N THR A 144 0.79 -19.29 4.34
CA THR A 144 0.91 -20.75 4.42
C THR A 144 -0.39 -21.40 3.93
N GLU A 145 -0.27 -22.58 3.33
CA GLU A 145 -1.41 -23.36 2.84
C GLU A 145 -1.30 -24.78 3.36
N GLY A 146 -2.29 -25.20 4.15
CA GLY A 146 -2.25 -26.44 4.93
C GLY A 146 -2.46 -27.71 4.10
N ASP A 147 -3.15 -27.60 2.97
CA ASP A 147 -3.56 -28.75 2.15
C ASP A 147 -2.48 -29.27 1.19
N LEU A 148 -1.37 -28.53 1.07
CA LEU A 148 -0.25 -28.90 0.22
C LEU A 148 0.88 -29.45 1.07
N GLU A 149 1.31 -30.68 0.77
CA GLU A 149 2.53 -31.22 1.37
C GLU A 149 3.71 -30.31 1.01
N GLY A 150 4.29 -29.66 2.03
CA GLY A 150 5.42 -28.73 1.88
C GLY A 150 5.04 -27.27 1.63
N SER A 151 3.75 -26.90 1.71
CA SER A 151 3.18 -25.56 1.45
C SER A 151 3.48 -24.98 0.07
N PHE A 152 2.60 -24.10 -0.42
CA PHE A 152 2.86 -23.36 -1.66
C PHE A 152 3.85 -22.21 -1.40
N GLY A 153 5.14 -22.47 -1.63
CA GLY A 153 6.29 -21.56 -1.40
C GLY A 153 6.29 -20.21 -2.13
N TYR A 154 5.28 -19.95 -2.96
CA TYR A 154 5.10 -18.69 -3.67
C TYR A 154 3.96 -17.86 -3.08
N GLY A 155 3.46 -18.15 -1.87
CA GLY A 155 2.46 -17.31 -1.19
C GLY A 155 1.11 -17.14 -1.91
N LEU A 156 0.79 -15.92 -2.36
CA LEU A 156 -0.50 -15.64 -3.01
C LEU A 156 -0.47 -15.85 -4.52
N ILE A 157 -1.60 -16.31 -5.07
CA ILE A 157 -1.89 -16.35 -6.50
C ILE A 157 -2.35 -14.95 -6.91
N CYS A 158 -1.53 -14.24 -7.68
CA CYS A 158 -1.75 -12.83 -8.02
C CYS A 158 -1.84 -12.58 -9.53
N ASP A 159 -1.38 -13.53 -10.33
CA ASP A 159 -1.26 -13.48 -11.78
C ASP A 159 -1.17 -14.89 -12.38
N GLU A 160 -1.13 -14.97 -13.71
CA GLU A 160 -1.01 -16.26 -14.43
C GLU A 160 0.28 -17.02 -14.10
N ASP A 161 1.40 -16.34 -13.86
CA ASP A 161 2.69 -17.00 -13.57
C ASP A 161 2.62 -17.71 -12.20
N SER A 162 2.09 -17.04 -11.17
CA SER A 162 1.85 -17.65 -9.85
C SER A 162 0.78 -18.75 -9.91
N ALA A 163 -0.25 -18.60 -10.75
CA ALA A 163 -1.25 -19.65 -10.97
C ALA A 163 -0.67 -20.89 -11.67
N ASP A 164 0.19 -20.72 -12.67
CA ASP A 164 0.91 -21.82 -13.33
C ASP A 164 1.84 -22.53 -12.35
N ALA A 165 2.54 -21.77 -11.51
CA ALA A 165 3.43 -22.31 -10.48
C ALA A 165 2.65 -23.13 -9.43
N TYR A 166 1.48 -22.64 -9.00
CA TYR A 166 0.57 -23.37 -8.12
C TYR A 166 0.11 -24.69 -8.74
N ARG A 167 -0.35 -24.67 -10.00
CA ARG A 167 -0.79 -25.86 -10.71
C ARG A 167 0.34 -26.87 -10.92
N ALA A 168 1.59 -26.42 -11.05
CA ALA A 168 2.74 -27.30 -11.15
C ALA A 168 3.01 -28.06 -9.84
N VAL A 169 2.84 -27.42 -8.68
CA VAL A 169 2.93 -28.09 -7.36
C VAL A 169 1.85 -29.17 -7.24
N LEU A 170 0.61 -28.86 -7.62
CA LEU A 170 -0.48 -29.84 -7.64
C LEU A 170 -0.17 -31.04 -8.56
N GLU A 171 0.39 -30.78 -9.74
CA GLU A 171 0.76 -31.84 -10.70
C GLU A 171 1.86 -32.75 -10.14
N ASP A 172 2.87 -32.19 -9.47
CA ASP A 172 3.93 -32.96 -8.80
C ASP A 172 3.40 -33.83 -7.65
N GLN A 173 2.39 -33.32 -6.92
CA GLN A 173 1.68 -34.08 -5.89
C GLN A 173 0.68 -35.11 -6.45
N GLY A 174 0.55 -35.20 -7.77
CA GLY A 174 -0.30 -36.20 -8.44
C GLY A 174 -1.79 -35.85 -8.46
N VAL A 175 -2.16 -34.58 -8.29
CA VAL A 175 -3.54 -34.11 -8.39
C VAL A 175 -3.98 -34.15 -9.86
N ASP A 176 -5.12 -34.79 -10.13
CA ASP A 176 -5.70 -34.85 -11.46
C ASP A 176 -6.41 -33.54 -11.85
N LYS A 177 -6.45 -33.24 -13.16
CA LYS A 177 -7.18 -32.08 -13.74
C LYS A 177 -6.76 -30.72 -13.16
N VAL A 178 -5.46 -30.52 -12.85
CA VAL A 178 -4.92 -29.29 -12.24
C VAL A 178 -5.38 -27.97 -12.87
N LYS A 179 -5.71 -27.97 -14.17
CA LYS A 179 -6.22 -26.80 -14.90
C LYS A 179 -7.56 -26.24 -14.39
N LYS A 180 -8.30 -26.98 -13.54
CA LYS A 180 -9.52 -26.46 -12.90
C LYS A 180 -9.20 -25.50 -11.73
N TYR A 181 -7.98 -25.57 -11.20
CA TYR A 181 -7.54 -24.79 -10.05
C TYR A 181 -6.75 -23.54 -10.44
N ALA A 182 -6.61 -22.60 -9.50
CA ALA A 182 -5.93 -21.32 -9.66
C ALA A 182 -6.35 -20.59 -10.95
N THR A 183 -7.66 -20.41 -11.13
CA THR A 183 -8.22 -19.69 -12.30
C THR A 183 -8.60 -18.25 -11.99
N THR A 184 -8.47 -17.84 -10.72
CA THR A 184 -8.66 -16.47 -10.24
C THR A 184 -7.52 -16.09 -9.31
N ALA A 185 -7.19 -14.79 -9.27
CA ALA A 185 -6.29 -14.27 -8.26
C ALA A 185 -6.92 -14.33 -6.86
N ASP A 186 -6.10 -14.30 -5.83
CA ASP A 186 -6.54 -14.26 -4.44
C ASP A 186 -7.16 -12.90 -4.09
N LEU A 187 -8.28 -12.95 -3.36
CA LEU A 187 -8.84 -11.78 -2.69
C LEU A 187 -8.42 -11.82 -1.22
N VAL A 188 -7.64 -10.84 -0.77
CA VAL A 188 -7.35 -10.68 0.65
C VAL A 188 -8.35 -9.70 1.25
N LYS A 189 -9.07 -10.17 2.27
CA LYS A 189 -9.87 -9.35 3.18
C LYS A 189 -9.04 -9.09 4.43
N TRP A 190 -9.16 -7.90 4.98
CA TRP A 190 -8.48 -7.51 6.21
C TRP A 190 -9.43 -6.75 7.12
N LYS A 191 -9.19 -6.84 8.43
CA LYS A 191 -9.95 -6.15 9.45
C LYS A 191 -9.03 -5.72 10.59
N LEU A 192 -9.07 -4.43 10.92
CA LEU A 192 -8.58 -3.91 12.19
C LEU A 192 -9.75 -3.92 13.19
N SER A 193 -9.58 -4.71 14.24
CA SER A 193 -10.56 -4.92 15.30
C SER A 193 -10.95 -3.61 16.00
N ARG A 194 -12.25 -3.42 16.25
CA ARG A 194 -12.83 -2.32 17.06
C ARG A 194 -12.29 -2.26 18.48
N TRP A 195 -11.64 -3.34 18.93
CA TRP A 195 -10.95 -3.38 20.22
C TRP A 195 -9.65 -2.56 20.21
N CYS A 196 -9.07 -2.30 19.03
CA CYS A 196 -8.05 -1.28 18.85
C CYS A 196 -8.70 0.10 18.95
N ALA A 197 -8.21 0.94 19.86
CA ALA A 197 -8.76 2.25 20.11
C ALA A 197 -8.30 3.24 19.02
N VAL A 198 -9.06 3.31 17.93
CA VAL A 198 -8.91 4.32 16.87
C VAL A 198 -9.87 5.49 17.13
N TYR A 199 -9.51 6.70 16.71
CA TYR A 199 -10.25 7.93 16.94
C TYR A 199 -10.42 8.74 15.65
N ASP A 200 -11.50 9.53 15.58
CA ASP A 200 -11.69 10.57 14.57
C ASP A 200 -10.83 11.83 14.85
N GLU A 201 -10.84 12.81 13.94
CA GLU A 201 -10.09 14.07 14.10
C GLU A 201 -10.49 14.89 15.34
N LEU A 202 -11.64 14.60 15.95
CA LEU A 202 -12.15 15.25 17.15
C LEU A 202 -11.86 14.46 18.44
N GLY A 203 -11.21 13.29 18.33
CA GLY A 203 -10.89 12.41 19.45
C GLY A 203 -12.05 11.55 19.94
N ASN A 204 -13.13 11.42 19.16
CA ASN A 204 -14.19 10.45 19.45
C ASN A 204 -13.74 9.06 19.00
N ARG A 205 -13.99 8.06 19.85
CA ARG A 205 -13.57 6.68 19.57
C ARG A 205 -14.41 6.07 18.44
N CYS A 206 -13.71 5.39 17.55
CA CYS A 206 -14.26 4.49 16.55
C CYS A 206 -14.72 3.18 17.19
N CYS A 207 -16.01 2.87 17.03
CA CYS A 207 -16.66 1.74 17.71
C CYS A 207 -16.89 0.53 16.79
N GLU A 208 -16.65 0.68 15.49
CA GLU A 208 -16.79 -0.36 14.49
C GLU A 208 -15.41 -0.87 14.05
N ASP A 209 -15.39 -2.09 13.52
CA ASP A 209 -14.19 -2.62 12.88
C ASP A 209 -13.87 -1.76 11.64
N ILE A 210 -12.59 -1.56 11.36
CA ILE A 210 -12.14 -0.93 10.12
C ILE A 210 -11.73 -2.06 9.19
N GLU A 211 -12.37 -2.18 8.03
CA GLU A 211 -12.19 -3.32 7.14
C GLU A 211 -11.99 -2.90 5.70
N GLY A 212 -11.37 -3.80 4.94
CA GLY A 212 -11.17 -3.61 3.51
C GLY A 212 -10.83 -4.92 2.81
N LYS A 213 -10.67 -4.81 1.50
CA LYS A 213 -10.31 -5.95 0.66
C LYS A 213 -9.65 -5.50 -0.62
N ALA A 214 -8.71 -6.30 -1.13
CA ALA A 214 -8.08 -6.07 -2.41
C ALA A 214 -7.72 -7.41 -3.06
N CYS A 215 -7.78 -7.44 -4.39
CA CYS A 215 -7.19 -8.53 -5.15
C CYS A 215 -5.68 -8.45 -5.02
N CYS A 216 -5.02 -9.59 -4.89
CA CYS A 216 -3.59 -9.64 -5.06
C CYS A 216 -3.22 -9.18 -6.49
N THR A 217 -2.13 -8.43 -6.61
CA THR A 217 -1.64 -7.93 -7.89
C THR A 217 -0.13 -7.82 -7.90
N THR A 218 0.45 -7.87 -9.09
CA THR A 218 1.87 -7.52 -9.33
C THR A 218 2.08 -6.03 -9.63
N VAL A 219 1.01 -5.23 -9.73
CA VAL A 219 1.06 -3.80 -10.06
C VAL A 219 1.21 -2.94 -8.80
N CYS A 220 2.06 -1.90 -8.88
CA CYS A 220 2.20 -0.88 -7.83
C CYS A 220 1.00 0.09 -7.76
N GLU A 221 0.82 0.78 -6.63
CA GLU A 221 -0.32 1.67 -6.32
C GLU A 221 -0.84 2.56 -7.49
N PRO A 222 -2.17 2.75 -7.59
CA PRO A 222 -3.23 2.09 -6.81
C PRO A 222 -3.50 0.67 -7.33
N GLY A 223 -3.71 -0.27 -6.40
CA GLY A 223 -4.07 -1.65 -6.73
C GLY A 223 -5.48 -1.76 -7.36
N PRO A 224 -5.79 -2.87 -8.06
CA PRO A 224 -7.08 -3.05 -8.70
C PRO A 224 -8.20 -3.18 -7.66
N THR A 225 -9.28 -2.42 -7.85
CA THR A 225 -10.51 -2.62 -7.08
C THR A 225 -11.13 -3.98 -7.46
N PRO A 226 -11.47 -4.85 -6.49
CA PRO A 226 -12.09 -6.13 -6.80
C PRO A 226 -13.42 -5.93 -7.56
N PRO A 227 -13.60 -6.52 -8.75
CA PRO A 227 -14.86 -6.40 -9.47
C PRO A 227 -15.92 -7.32 -8.82
N ALA A 228 -17.19 -7.07 -9.13
CA ALA A 228 -18.31 -7.85 -8.57
C ALA A 228 -18.28 -9.35 -8.91
N GLY A 229 -17.44 -9.77 -9.87
CA GLY A 229 -17.25 -11.16 -10.31
C GLY A 229 -16.00 -11.85 -9.77
N GLY A 230 -15.26 -11.27 -8.81
CA GLY A 230 -14.04 -11.86 -8.26
C GLY A 230 -12.75 -11.36 -8.93
N CYS A 231 -11.59 -11.77 -8.41
CA CYS A 231 -10.30 -11.27 -8.88
C CYS A 231 -9.85 -11.98 -10.16
N GLN A 232 -9.46 -11.22 -11.18
CA GLN A 232 -8.92 -11.77 -12.43
C GLN A 232 -7.40 -11.94 -12.30
N LEU A 233 -6.86 -12.98 -12.94
CA LEU A 233 -5.42 -13.19 -13.13
C LEU A 233 -4.84 -12.21 -14.17
#